data_AF-A0A1W2TMK1-F1
#
_entry.id   AF-A0A1W2TMK1-F1
#
_cell.length_a   1.000
_cell.length_b   1.000
_cell.length_c   1.000
_cell.angle_alpha   90.00
_cell.angle_beta   90.00
_cell.angle_gamma   90.00
#
_symmetry.space_group_name_H-M   'P 1'
#
loop_
_entity.id
_entity.type
_entity.pdbx_description
1 polymer ?
#
loop_
_entity_poly.entity_id
_entity_poly.type
_entity_poly.pdbx_seq_one_letter_code
_entity_poly.pdbx_strand_id
1 'polypeptide(L)' 'MTTDTAVRVTRMVIDEQFTLNMIPYVDHPDLQIDEHESTEMPFRYVKGDDGKPIMPEGMMDLIKKDADKSINDLF' A
#
# COMPACT_ATOMS: atom_id res chain seq x y z
N MET A 1 -7.43 -5.17 1.21
CA MET A 1 -6.75 -4.33 2.20
C MET A 1 -5.65 -5.15 2.82
N THR A 2 -4.48 -4.56 3.07
CA THR A 2 -3.44 -5.18 3.91
C THR A 2 -3.82 -5.08 5.39
N THR A 3 -3.16 -5.87 6.24
CA THR A 3 -3.43 -5.87 7.69
C THR A 3 -3.20 -4.49 8.33
N ASP A 4 -2.12 -3.81 7.96
CA ASP A 4 -1.80 -2.46 8.43
C ASP A 4 -2.85 -1.42 7.96
N THR A 5 -3.33 -1.54 6.72
CA THR A 5 -4.42 -0.70 6.19
C THR A 5 -5.70 -0.93 6.98
N ALA A 6 -6.06 -2.18 7.29
CA ALA A 6 -7.27 -2.50 8.03
C ALA A 6 -7.24 -1.94 9.46
N VAL A 7 -6.10 -2.01 10.13
CA VAL A 7 -5.91 -1.40 11.46
C VAL A 7 -6.09 0.12 11.39
N ARG A 8 -5.53 0.76 10.36
CA ARG A 8 -5.66 2.22 10.17
C ARG A 8 -7.10 2.65 9.87
N VAL A 9 -7.79 1.92 9.00
CA VAL A 9 -9.22 2.13 8.72
C VAL A 9 -10.03 1.99 10.01
N THR A 10 -9.76 0.97 10.81
CA THR A 10 -10.45 0.78 12.10
C THR A 10 -10.22 1.97 13.03
N ARG A 11 -8.99 2.49 13.11
CA ARG A 11 -8.69 3.70 13.89
C ARG A 11 -9.46 4.92 13.39
N MET A 12 -9.50 5.16 12.07
CA MET A 12 -10.25 6.30 11.50
C MET A 12 -11.75 6.19 11.78
N VAL A 13 -12.31 4.98 11.73
CA VAL A 13 -13.73 4.77 12.03
C VAL A 13 -14.02 4.96 13.52
N ILE A 14 -13.18 4.41 14.40
CA ILE A 14 -13.44 4.41 15.84
C ILE A 14 -13.04 5.74 16.50
N ASP A 15 -11.85 6.24 16.25
CA ASP A 15 -11.32 7.45 16.90
C ASP A 15 -11.83 8.73 16.22
N GLU A 16 -11.80 8.76 14.88
CA GLU A 16 -12.12 9.95 14.09
C GLU A 16 -13.59 9.98 13.61
N GLN A 17 -14.35 8.91 13.91
CA GLN A 17 -15.78 8.77 13.56
C GLN A 17 -16.04 8.88 12.04
N PHE A 18 -15.05 8.52 11.21
CA PHE A 18 -15.25 8.47 9.77
C PHE A 18 -16.21 7.33 9.40
N THR A 19 -17.11 7.62 8.47
CA THR A 19 -17.84 6.53 7.80
C THR A 19 -16.94 5.86 6.78
N LEU A 20 -17.12 4.56 6.53
CA LEU A 20 -16.30 3.81 5.58
C LEU A 20 -16.25 4.49 4.20
N ASN A 21 -17.32 5.16 3.78
CA ASN A 21 -17.42 5.84 2.48
C ASN A 21 -16.65 7.17 2.40
N MET A 22 -16.31 7.77 3.54
CA MET A 22 -15.56 9.04 3.61
C MET A 22 -14.05 8.83 3.67
N ILE A 23 -13.60 7.60 3.91
CA ILE A 23 -12.17 7.30 3.97
C ILE A 23 -11.60 7.41 2.54
N PRO A 24 -10.53 8.19 2.35
CA PRO A 24 -9.94 8.35 1.04
C PRO A 24 -9.16 7.09 0.70
N TYR A 25 -9.72 6.21 -0.12
CA TYR A 25 -9.05 5.00 -0.56
C TYR A 25 -8.26 5.20 -1.85
N VAL A 26 -7.22 4.40 -2.01
CA VAL A 26 -6.59 4.13 -3.31
C VAL A 26 -6.74 2.64 -3.58
N ASP A 27 -7.38 2.33 -4.69
CA ASP A 27 -7.57 0.96 -5.15
C ASP A 27 -6.48 0.62 -6.16
N HIS A 28 -5.85 -0.54 -5.96
CA HIS A 28 -4.86 -1.08 -6.88
C HIS A 28 -3.75 -0.09 -7.26
N PRO A 29 -3.01 0.47 -6.28
CA PRO A 29 -1.96 1.42 -6.61
C PRO A 29 -0.81 0.75 -7.35
N ASP A 30 -0.37 1.40 -8.42
CA ASP A 30 0.90 1.10 -9.08
C ASP A 30 2.05 1.61 -8.23
N LEU A 31 2.89 0.68 -7.77
CA LEU A 31 4.09 1.00 -7.02
C LEU A 31 5.29 0.94 -7.96
N GLN A 32 5.95 2.07 -8.19
CA GLN A 32 7.20 2.09 -8.92
C GLN A 32 8.32 1.56 -8.01
N ILE A 33 8.80 0.35 -8.33
CA ILE A 33 9.90 -0.32 -7.64
C ILE A 33 11.20 0.40 -8.03
N ASP A 34 11.48 0.51 -9.34
CA ASP A 34 12.65 1.19 -9.92
C ASP A 34 12.32 1.82 -11.29
N GLU A 35 13.31 2.34 -12.02
CA GLU A 35 13.11 3.01 -13.33
C GLU A 35 12.49 2.09 -14.40
N HIS A 36 12.65 0.77 -14.25
CA HIS A 36 12.19 -0.23 -15.22
C HIS A 36 11.09 -1.15 -14.70
N GLU A 37 10.74 -1.07 -13.41
CA GLU A 37 9.82 -2.01 -12.77
C GLU A 37 8.76 -1.28 -11.96
N SER A 38 7.50 -1.61 -12.26
CA SER A 38 6.32 -1.17 -11.53
C SER A 38 5.44 -2.36 -11.24
N THR A 39 5.01 -2.50 -10.00
CA THR A 39 4.16 -3.59 -9.55
C THR A 39 2.81 -3.04 -9.10
N GLU A 40 1.74 -3.59 -9.65
CA GLU A 40 0.38 -3.29 -9.19
C GLU A 40 0.11 -4.05 -7.88
N MET A 41 -0.25 -3.33 -6.83
CA MET A 41 -0.61 -3.96 -5.56
C MET A 41 -2.10 -4.30 -5.57
N PRO A 42 -2.54 -5.57 -5.54
CA PRO A 42 -3.94 -5.96 -5.72
C PRO A 42 -4.82 -5.73 -4.47
N PHE A 43 -4.55 -4.65 -3.74
CA PHE A 43 -5.22 -4.32 -2.48
C PHE A 43 -5.63 -2.84 -2.45
N ARG A 44 -6.71 -2.58 -1.73
CA ARG A 44 -7.13 -1.25 -1.31
C ARG A 44 -6.24 -0.74 -0.16
N TYR A 45 -5.74 0.48 -0.30
CA TYR A 45 -4.97 1.25 0.69
C TYR A 45 -5.71 2.52 1.09
N VAL A 46 -5.30 3.15 2.19
CA VAL A 46 -5.72 4.51 2.54
C VAL A 46 -4.78 5.50 1.87
N LYS A 47 -5.34 6.55 1.25
CA LYS A 47 -4.63 7.65 0.61
C LYS A 47 -4.08 8.60 1.68
N GLY A 48 -2.81 8.93 1.57
CA GLY A 48 -2.16 9.98 2.36
C GLY A 48 -2.44 11.37 1.81
N ASP A 49 -2.02 12.39 2.55
CA ASP A 49 -2.14 13.80 2.16
C ASP A 49 -1.33 14.12 0.88
N ASP A 50 -0.28 13.34 0.62
CA ASP A 50 0.56 13.40 -0.59
C ASP A 50 -0.08 12.71 -1.80
N GLY A 51 -1.26 12.11 -1.62
CA GLY A 51 -1.98 11.37 -2.64
C GLY A 51 -1.48 9.96 -2.90
N LYS A 52 -0.48 9.48 -2.16
CA LYS A 52 0.06 8.13 -2.27
C LYS A 52 -0.59 7.18 -1.27
N PRO A 53 -0.57 5.86 -1.50
CA PRO A 53 -1.00 4.88 -0.50
C PRO A 53 -0.12 4.99 0.76
N ILE A 54 -0.74 5.05 1.94
CA ILE A 54 0.02 5.07 3.18
C ILE A 54 0.49 3.66 3.49
N MET A 55 1.82 3.50 3.54
CA MET A 55 2.48 2.25 3.90
C MET A 55 3.41 2.47 5.11
N PRO A 56 3.65 1.43 5.93
CA PRO A 56 4.66 1.49 7.00
C PRO A 56 6.07 1.72 6.44
N GLU A 57 6.91 2.40 7.22
CA GLU A 57 8.34 2.54 6.91
C GLU A 57 8.99 1.15 6.76
N GLY A 58 9.76 0.96 5.69
CA GLY A 58 10.40 -0.33 5.36
C GLY A 58 9.53 -1.32 4.58
N MET A 59 8.21 -1.11 4.43
CA MET A 59 7.37 -1.96 3.58
C MET A 59 7.81 -1.85 2.11
N MET A 60 8.14 -0.65 1.65
CA MET A 60 8.70 -0.40 0.32
C MET A 60 9.97 -1.22 0.06
N ASP A 61 10.89 -1.23 1.02
CA ASP A 61 12.16 -1.95 0.90
C ASP A 61 11.96 -3.47 0.86
N LEU A 62 10.97 -3.98 1.61
CA LEU A 62 10.61 -5.39 1.56
C LEU A 62 10.01 -5.78 0.20
N ILE A 63 9.15 -4.93 -0.37
CA ILE A 63 8.58 -5.18 -1.70
C ILE A 63 9.68 -5.14 -2.77
N LYS A 64 10.60 -4.16 -2.72
CA LYS A 64 11.79 -4.13 -3.59
C LYS A 64 12.61 -5.41 -3.48
N LYS A 65 12.90 -5.85 -2.25
CA LYS A 65 13.67 -7.07 -1.99
C LYS A 65 12.95 -8.35 -2.45
N ASP A 66 11.63 -8.38 -2.42
CA ASP A 66 10.84 -9.52 -2.90
C ASP A 66 10.79 -9.54 -4.44
N ALA A 67 10.65 -8.38 -5.08
CA ALA A 67 10.77 -8.23 -6.54
C ALA A 67 12.15 -8.70 -7.05
N ASP A 68 13.24 -8.25 -6.41
CA ASP A 68 14.61 -8.68 -6.72
C ASP A 68 14.79 -10.19 -6.59
N LYS A 69 14.14 -10.83 -5.62
CA LYS A 69 14.18 -12.29 -5.45
C LYS A 69 13.40 -13.02 -6.54
N SER A 70 12.22 -12.52 -6.92
CA SER A 70 11.42 -13.15 -7.97
C SER A 70 12.15 -13.13 -9.33
N ILE A 71 12.99 -12.11 -9.60
CA ILE A 71 13.84 -12.09 -10.79
C ILE A 71 14.94 -13.16 -10.72
N ASN A 72 15.55 -13.37 -9.56
CA ASN A 72 16.63 -14.36 -9.41
C ASN A 72 16.15 -15.82 -9.54
N ASP A 73 14.87 -16.10 -9.34
CA ASP A 73 14.28 -17.43 -9.53
C ASP A 73 13.86 -17.71 -11.00
N LEU A 74 13.99 -16.72 -11.89
CA LEU A 74 13.67 -16.81 -13.32
C LEU A 74 14.91 -17.05 -14.22
N PHE A 75 16.11 -17.19 -13.64
CA PHE A 75 17.37 -17.44 -14.34
C PHE A 75 18.05 -18.75 -13.94
#